data_AF-A0A351L592-F1
#
_entry.id   AF-A0A351L592-F1
#
_cell.length_a   1.000
_cell.length_b   1.000
_cell.length_c   1.000
_cell.angle_alpha   90.00
_cell.angle_beta   90.00
_cell.angle_gamma   90.00
#
_symmetry.space_group_name_H-M   'P 1'
#
loop_
_entity.id
_entity.type
_entity.pdbx_description
1 polymer ?
#
loop_
_entity_poly.entity_id
_entity_poly.type
_entity_poly.pdbx_seq_one_letter_code
_entity_poly.pdbx_strand_id
1 'polypeptide(L)'
;MCIGRAEQIPHPGNYFLVNIGSESIIVVRNNNGEVRSFYNLCRHRAIETWEGFLFINLAPNPEPFTTAFAPLINKFTQWYLPKLRLAQRIEYNIKANWKLILQNYSECYHCPLVHPKLAQMSLYRSGENDLFSGAILGGFMKLNDNALSLTISGKRCGKTLGEVGGEDLKKVYY
;
A
#
# COMPACT_ATOMS: atom_id res chain seq x y z
N MET A 1 31.10 -14.24 -3.48
CA MET A 1 30.28 -13.27 -4.22
C MET A 1 29.53 -12.42 -3.19
N CYS A 2 29.69 -11.11 -3.20
CA CYS A 2 28.96 -10.18 -2.33
C CYS A 2 27.81 -9.59 -3.14
N ILE A 3 26.58 -9.64 -2.61
CA ILE A 3 25.35 -9.30 -3.36
C ILE A 3 24.64 -8.07 -2.78
N GLY A 4 25.22 -7.46 -1.73
CA GLY A 4 24.68 -6.29 -1.04
C GLY A 4 25.29 -6.12 0.36
N ARG A 5 24.96 -5.02 1.03
CA ARG A 5 25.35 -4.71 2.42
C ARG A 5 24.16 -4.92 3.35
N ALA A 6 24.43 -5.45 4.55
CA ALA A 6 23.40 -5.62 5.58
C ALA A 6 22.70 -4.29 5.99
N GLU A 7 23.39 -3.16 5.79
CA GLU A 7 22.89 -1.79 5.99
C GLU A 7 21.75 -1.40 5.03
N GLN A 8 21.60 -2.09 3.90
CA GLN A 8 20.48 -1.88 2.98
C GLN A 8 19.16 -2.40 3.57
N ILE A 9 19.24 -3.31 4.53
CA ILE A 9 18.10 -3.91 5.25
C ILE A 9 18.35 -3.82 6.76
N PRO A 10 18.39 -2.60 7.32
CA PRO A 10 18.83 -2.40 8.71
C PRO A 10 17.84 -2.94 9.74
N HIS A 11 16.57 -3.11 9.38
CA HIS A 11 15.52 -3.53 10.31
C HIS A 11 14.77 -4.79 9.84
N PRO A 12 14.21 -5.57 10.77
CA PRO A 12 13.29 -6.65 10.44
C PRO A 12 12.18 -6.23 9.47
N GLY A 13 11.87 -7.10 8.50
CA GLY A 13 10.91 -6.85 7.43
C GLY A 13 11.48 -6.06 6.24
N ASN A 14 12.67 -5.47 6.35
CA ASN A 14 13.33 -4.85 5.20
C ASN A 14 13.83 -5.93 4.23
N TYR A 15 13.71 -5.66 2.93
CA TYR A 15 14.21 -6.52 1.88
C TYR A 15 14.78 -5.68 0.72
N PHE A 16 15.58 -6.31 -0.14
CA PHE A 16 15.92 -5.78 -1.47
C PHE A 16 15.98 -6.92 -2.49
N LEU A 17 15.79 -6.57 -3.76
CA LEU A 17 16.00 -7.47 -4.89
C LEU A 17 17.38 -7.20 -5.52
N VAL A 18 18.04 -8.26 -5.96
CA VAL A 18 19.29 -8.19 -6.73
C VAL A 18 19.26 -9.24 -7.83
N ASN A 19 19.69 -8.86 -9.03
CA ASN A 19 19.83 -9.78 -10.15
C ASN A 19 21.28 -10.30 -10.21
N ILE A 20 21.45 -11.62 -10.29
CA ILE A 20 22.73 -12.30 -10.49
C ILE A 20 22.63 -13.13 -11.77
N GLY A 21 23.17 -12.61 -12.86
CA GLY A 21 22.92 -13.19 -14.18
C GLY A 21 21.43 -13.08 -14.53
N SER A 22 20.79 -14.19 -14.88
CA SER A 22 19.35 -14.29 -15.13
C SER A 22 18.50 -14.45 -13.87
N GLU A 23 19.12 -14.72 -12.72
CA GLU A 23 18.42 -15.09 -11.50
C GLU A 23 18.11 -13.83 -10.67
N SER A 24 16.84 -13.63 -10.35
CA SER A 24 16.43 -12.63 -9.36
C SER A 24 16.52 -13.25 -7.97
N ILE A 25 17.11 -12.54 -7.01
CA ILE A 25 17.25 -12.97 -5.61
C ILE A 25 16.63 -11.90 -4.72
N ILE A 26 15.80 -12.35 -3.77
CA ILE A 26 15.29 -11.51 -2.69
C ILE A 26 16.12 -11.74 -1.44
N VAL A 27 16.65 -10.65 -0.88
CA VAL A 27 17.38 -10.65 0.39
C VAL A 27 16.51 -9.95 1.42
N VAL A 28 16.23 -10.60 2.55
CA VAL A 28 15.30 -10.13 3.58
C VAL A 28 15.90 -10.27 4.97
N ARG A 29 15.63 -9.31 5.86
CA ARG A 29 15.84 -9.47 7.31
C ARG A 29 14.55 -9.96 7.96
N ASN A 30 14.55 -11.15 8.54
CA ASN A 30 13.36 -11.69 9.19
C ASN A 30 13.06 -11.01 10.54
N ASN A 31 11.93 -11.36 11.16
CA ASN A 31 11.51 -10.82 12.46
C ASN A 31 12.48 -11.12 13.61
N ASN A 32 13.33 -12.14 13.47
CA ASN A 32 14.37 -12.48 14.44
C ASN A 32 15.68 -11.71 14.20
N GLY A 33 15.73 -10.83 13.18
CA GLY A 33 16.91 -10.05 12.83
C GLY A 33 17.91 -10.76 11.91
N GLU A 34 17.64 -12.00 11.49
CA GLU A 34 18.52 -12.78 10.63
C GLU A 34 18.39 -12.33 9.17
N VAL A 35 19.51 -12.20 8.46
CA VAL A 35 19.51 -11.95 7.00
C VAL A 35 19.45 -13.28 6.26
N ARG A 36 18.47 -13.43 5.37
CA ARG A 36 18.33 -14.60 4.49
C ARG A 36 18.17 -14.15 3.05
N SER A 37 18.63 -14.98 2.12
CA SER A 37 18.41 -14.81 0.69
C SER A 37 17.64 -16.00 0.12
N PHE A 38 16.75 -15.71 -0.81
CA PHE A 38 15.96 -16.70 -1.51
C PHE A 38 16.01 -16.36 -3.00
N TYR A 39 15.98 -17.37 -3.87
CA TYR A 39 15.64 -17.10 -5.26
C TYR A 39 14.27 -16.41 -5.26
N ASN A 40 14.20 -15.24 -5.91
CA ASN A 40 12.95 -14.53 -6.19
C ASN A 40 12.22 -15.22 -7.35
N LEU A 41 12.13 -16.55 -7.23
CA LEU A 41 11.56 -17.48 -8.17
C LEU A 41 10.78 -18.47 -7.34
N CYS A 42 9.46 -18.33 -7.34
CA CYS A 42 8.68 -19.55 -7.38
C CYS A 42 8.62 -19.92 -8.86
N ARG A 43 9.17 -21.06 -9.28
CA ARG A 43 9.14 -21.48 -10.70
C ARG A 43 7.73 -21.54 -11.31
N HIS A 44 6.68 -21.42 -10.49
CA HIS A 44 5.27 -21.34 -10.90
C HIS A 44 4.57 -20.01 -10.57
N ARG A 45 5.23 -19.04 -9.91
CA ARG A 45 4.55 -17.84 -9.38
C ARG A 45 5.48 -16.63 -9.50
N ALA A 46 5.08 -15.65 -10.29
CA ALA A 46 5.83 -14.40 -10.45
C ALA A 46 5.73 -13.55 -9.18
N ILE A 47 6.84 -12.93 -8.77
CA ILE A 47 6.92 -12.00 -7.65
C ILE A 47 7.44 -10.67 -8.18
N GLU A 48 6.70 -9.58 -7.92
CA GLU A 48 7.08 -8.22 -8.31
C GLU A 48 7.13 -7.30 -7.08
N THR A 49 7.95 -6.26 -7.14
CA THR A 49 7.94 -5.15 -6.18
C THR A 49 7.28 -3.91 -6.76
N TRP A 50 6.41 -3.27 -5.98
CA TRP A 50 5.84 -1.97 -6.31
C TRP A 50 5.85 -1.07 -5.07
N GLU A 51 6.53 0.07 -5.15
CA GLU A 51 6.53 1.11 -4.11
C GLU A 51 6.76 0.58 -2.67
N GLY A 52 7.61 -0.45 -2.51
CA GLY A 52 7.93 -1.08 -1.21
C GLY A 52 7.03 -2.25 -0.81
N PHE A 53 6.06 -2.60 -1.64
CA PHE A 53 5.19 -3.77 -1.49
C PHE A 53 5.67 -4.94 -2.37
N LEU A 54 5.34 -6.17 -1.95
CA LEU A 54 5.56 -7.38 -2.72
C LEU A 54 4.22 -7.92 -3.23
N PHE A 55 4.13 -8.18 -4.52
CA PHE A 55 2.99 -8.81 -5.18
C PHE A 55 3.38 -10.19 -5.68
N ILE A 56 2.47 -11.15 -5.53
CA ILE A 56 2.67 -12.53 -5.99
C ILE A 56 1.52 -12.87 -6.94
N ASN A 57 1.85 -13.32 -8.15
CA ASN A 57 0.89 -13.83 -9.12
C ASN A 57 0.99 -15.35 -9.19
N LEU A 58 -0.13 -16.05 -8.95
CA LEU A 58 -0.19 -17.52 -8.90
C LEU A 58 -0.57 -18.16 -10.23
N ALA A 59 -0.82 -17.36 -11.28
CA ALA A 59 -1.17 -17.87 -12.60
C ALA A 59 0.03 -18.58 -13.25
N PRO A 60 -0.19 -19.66 -14.02
CA PRO A 60 0.88 -20.39 -14.71
C PRO A 60 1.61 -19.53 -15.74
N ASN A 61 0.88 -18.60 -16.39
CA ASN A 61 1.41 -17.58 -17.29
C ASN A 61 0.97 -16.21 -16.76
N PRO A 62 1.74 -15.60 -15.84
CA PRO A 62 1.33 -14.36 -15.20
C PRO A 62 1.49 -13.16 -16.13
N GLU A 63 0.49 -12.28 -16.18
CA GLU A 63 0.64 -10.96 -16.78
C GLU A 63 1.64 -10.12 -15.97
N PRO A 64 2.54 -9.36 -16.62
CA PRO A 64 3.46 -8.45 -15.92
C PRO A 64 2.71 -7.43 -15.06
N PHE A 65 3.22 -7.15 -13.86
CA PHE A 65 2.62 -6.19 -12.94
C PHE A 65 2.42 -4.81 -13.57
N THR A 66 3.41 -4.35 -14.34
CA THR A 66 3.38 -3.06 -15.04
C THR A 66 2.26 -2.94 -16.07
N THR A 67 1.76 -4.06 -16.60
CA THR A 67 0.60 -4.12 -17.49
C THR A 67 -0.70 -4.21 -16.68
N ALA A 68 -0.79 -5.19 -15.76
CA ALA A 68 -2.00 -5.45 -14.96
C ALA A 68 -2.41 -4.25 -14.07
N PHE A 69 -1.42 -3.52 -13.56
CA PHE A 69 -1.57 -2.38 -12.65
C PHE A 69 -1.03 -1.08 -13.26
N ALA A 70 -1.04 -0.94 -14.59
CA ALA A 70 -0.53 0.23 -15.28
C ALA A 70 -0.97 1.59 -14.68
N PRO A 71 -2.22 1.79 -14.24
CA PRO A 71 -2.65 3.06 -13.66
C PRO A 71 -2.04 3.41 -12.29
N LEU A 72 -1.43 2.43 -11.59
CA LEU A 72 -0.73 2.67 -10.33
C LEU A 72 0.72 3.12 -10.54
N ILE A 73 1.28 2.93 -11.73
CA ILE A 73 2.68 3.23 -11.98
C ILE A 73 2.89 4.74 -11.79
N ASN A 74 3.77 5.08 -10.86
CA ASN A 74 4.10 6.43 -10.41
C ASN A 74 2.98 7.22 -9.72
N LYS A 75 1.77 6.67 -9.55
CA LYS A 75 0.63 7.37 -8.94
C LYS A 75 0.93 7.89 -7.54
N PHE A 76 1.64 7.09 -6.74
CA PHE A 76 1.93 7.39 -5.35
C PHE A 76 3.40 7.75 -5.08
N THR A 77 4.17 8.08 -6.12
CA THR A 77 5.62 8.33 -5.95
C THR A 77 5.90 9.48 -4.98
N GLN A 78 5.10 10.55 -4.96
CA GLN A 78 5.30 11.66 -4.01
C GLN A 78 5.11 11.27 -2.53
N TRP A 79 4.44 10.15 -2.24
CA TRP A 79 4.26 9.64 -0.89
C TRP A 79 5.49 8.88 -0.37
N TYR A 80 6.49 8.57 -1.20
CA TYR A 80 7.68 7.82 -0.76
C TYR A 80 7.33 6.56 0.05
N LEU A 81 6.32 5.81 -0.42
CA LEU A 81 5.82 4.59 0.22
C LEU A 81 6.95 3.57 0.55
N PRO A 82 8.02 3.41 -0.28
CA PRO A 82 9.13 2.52 0.07
C PRO A 82 9.84 2.83 1.38
N LYS A 83 9.69 4.05 1.93
CA LYS A 83 10.30 4.46 3.20
C LYS A 83 9.42 4.10 4.41
N LEU A 84 8.16 3.70 4.19
CA LEU A 84 7.27 3.30 5.26
C LEU A 84 7.77 2.03 5.97
N ARG A 85 7.45 1.93 7.26
CA ARG A 85 7.77 0.77 8.09
C ARG A 85 6.51 0.29 8.79
N LEU A 86 6.41 -1.02 9.00
CA LEU A 86 5.30 -1.60 9.74
C LEU A 86 5.34 -1.11 11.19
N ALA A 87 4.35 -0.30 11.58
CA ALA A 87 4.17 0.14 12.96
C ALA A 87 3.32 -0.85 13.77
N GLN A 88 2.27 -1.39 13.17
CA GLN A 88 1.34 -2.32 13.80
C GLN A 88 0.69 -3.22 12.75
N ARG A 89 0.44 -4.49 13.11
CA ARG A 89 -0.40 -5.42 12.35
C ARG A 89 -1.57 -5.85 13.23
N ILE A 90 -2.77 -5.84 12.68
CA ILE A 90 -3.98 -6.34 13.35
C ILE A 90 -4.60 -7.41 12.45
N GLU A 91 -5.03 -8.52 13.05
CA GLU A 91 -5.58 -9.66 12.35
C GLU A 91 -6.96 -10.02 12.92
N TYR A 92 -7.93 -10.21 12.04
CA TYR A 92 -9.31 -10.54 12.41
C TYR A 92 -9.78 -11.72 11.56
N ASN A 93 -10.49 -12.67 12.19
CA ASN A 93 -11.24 -13.69 11.48
C ASN A 93 -12.71 -13.26 11.38
N ILE A 94 -13.16 -12.88 10.19
CA ILE A 94 -14.50 -12.35 9.95
C ILE A 94 -15.34 -13.45 9.29
N LYS A 95 -16.50 -13.78 9.88
CA LYS A 95 -17.46 -14.74 9.32
C LYS A 95 -18.30 -14.13 8.19
N ALA A 96 -17.64 -13.66 7.14
CA ALA A 96 -18.27 -13.04 5.97
C ALA A 96 -17.54 -13.44 4.69
N ASN A 97 -18.22 -13.30 3.55
CA ASN A 97 -17.56 -13.42 2.25
C ASN A 97 -16.62 -12.24 2.03
N TRP A 98 -15.40 -12.48 1.55
CA TRP A 98 -14.40 -11.43 1.29
C TRP A 98 -14.91 -10.32 0.34
N LYS A 99 -15.82 -10.65 -0.59
CA LYS A 99 -16.40 -9.67 -1.51
C LYS A 99 -17.23 -8.61 -0.78
N LEU A 100 -17.87 -8.96 0.34
CA LEU A 100 -18.63 -8.00 1.15
C LEU A 100 -17.71 -6.99 1.82
N ILE A 101 -16.50 -7.41 2.21
CA ILE A 101 -15.49 -6.52 2.78
C ILE A 101 -15.06 -5.48 1.74
N LEU A 102 -14.80 -5.92 0.51
CA LEU A 102 -14.46 -5.00 -0.57
C LEU A 102 -15.62 -4.07 -0.95
N GLN A 103 -16.84 -4.59 -1.05
CA GLN A 103 -18.02 -3.77 -1.34
C GLN A 103 -18.23 -2.69 -0.27
N ASN A 104 -18.06 -3.03 1.01
CA ASN A 104 -18.16 -2.06 2.11
C ASN A 104 -17.00 -1.05 2.09
N TYR A 105 -15.79 -1.48 1.73
CA TYR A 105 -14.65 -0.56 1.62
C TYR A 105 -14.82 0.43 0.47
N SER A 106 -15.44 0.02 -0.64
CA SER A 106 -15.64 0.84 -1.84
C SER A 106 -16.81 1.83 -1.75
N GLU A 107 -17.40 2.05 -0.57
CA GLU A 107 -18.43 3.06 -0.34
C GLU A 107 -18.31 3.69 1.06
N CYS A 108 -18.95 4.85 1.23
CA CYS A 108 -19.02 5.52 2.54
C CYS A 108 -20.45 5.93 2.90
N TYR A 109 -21.46 5.31 2.29
CA TYR A 109 -22.87 5.57 2.60
C TYR A 109 -23.22 5.15 4.04
N HIS A 110 -22.58 4.11 4.56
CA HIS A 110 -22.73 3.67 5.94
C HIS A 110 -21.95 4.53 6.97
N CYS A 111 -20.96 5.31 6.52
CA CYS A 111 -20.02 6.02 7.40
C CYS A 111 -20.69 6.94 8.45
N PRO A 112 -21.73 7.73 8.11
CA PRO A 112 -22.36 8.61 9.11
C PRO A 112 -22.99 7.85 10.29
N LEU A 113 -23.45 6.62 10.06
CA LEU A 113 -24.13 5.80 11.07
C LEU A 113 -23.15 4.95 11.88
N VAL A 114 -22.16 4.34 11.21
CA VAL A 114 -21.25 3.35 11.82
C VAL A 114 -19.96 4.00 12.34
N HIS A 115 -19.51 5.08 11.71
CA HIS A 115 -18.23 5.74 11.98
C HIS A 115 -18.42 7.24 12.30
N PRO A 116 -19.15 7.59 13.37
CA PRO A 116 -19.50 8.99 13.66
C PRO A 116 -18.27 9.90 13.80
N LYS A 117 -17.15 9.38 14.31
CA LYS A 117 -15.88 10.14 14.39
C LYS A 117 -15.21 10.34 13.03
N LEU A 118 -15.27 9.35 12.13
CA LEU A 118 -14.70 9.47 10.78
C LEU A 118 -15.53 10.43 9.92
N ALA A 119 -16.86 10.35 10.01
CA ALA A 119 -17.78 11.22 9.29
C ALA A 119 -17.63 12.72 9.67
N GLN A 120 -17.10 13.01 10.86
CA GLN A 120 -16.72 14.37 11.26
C GLN A 120 -15.46 14.89 10.55
N MET A 121 -14.64 14.02 9.96
CA MET A 121 -13.37 14.39 9.33
C MET A 121 -13.37 14.26 7.81
N SER A 122 -14.16 13.36 7.24
CA SER A 122 -14.23 13.13 5.79
C SER A 122 -15.65 13.26 5.25
N LEU A 123 -15.78 13.92 4.09
CA LEU A 123 -17.05 14.13 3.41
C LEU A 123 -17.50 12.84 2.72
N TYR A 124 -18.42 12.10 3.35
CA TYR A 124 -18.84 10.78 2.86
C TYR A 124 -19.42 10.76 1.43
N ARG A 125 -19.90 11.90 0.93
CA ARG A 125 -20.46 12.10 -0.42
C ARG A 125 -19.46 12.63 -1.45
N SER A 126 -18.20 12.84 -1.06
CA SER A 126 -17.16 13.43 -1.90
C SER A 126 -16.25 12.40 -2.58
N GLY A 127 -16.66 11.13 -2.57
CA GLY A 127 -15.91 10.05 -3.21
C GLY A 127 -15.80 10.28 -4.71
N GLU A 128 -14.56 10.35 -5.18
CA GLU A 128 -14.20 10.45 -6.58
C GLU A 128 -13.35 9.24 -6.95
N ASN A 129 -13.56 8.73 -8.17
CA ASN A 129 -12.62 7.78 -8.76
C ASN A 129 -11.63 8.56 -9.62
N ASP A 130 -10.35 8.27 -9.48
CA ASP A 130 -9.31 8.76 -10.39
C ASP A 130 -8.60 7.60 -11.11
N LEU A 131 -9.02 6.36 -10.83
CA LEU A 131 -8.68 5.14 -11.53
C LEU A 131 -9.95 4.46 -12.06
N PHE A 132 -10.11 4.41 -13.38
CA PHE A 132 -11.32 3.89 -14.05
C PHE A 132 -11.08 2.59 -14.83
N SER A 133 -9.86 2.07 -14.84
CA SER A 133 -9.48 0.87 -15.57
C SER A 133 -8.39 0.10 -14.83
N GLY A 134 -8.18 -1.15 -15.22
CA GLY A 134 -7.17 -2.02 -14.61
C GLY A 134 -7.67 -2.73 -13.35
N ALA A 135 -6.73 -3.35 -12.63
CA ALA A 135 -7.03 -4.21 -11.48
C ALA A 135 -7.37 -3.45 -10.18
N ILE A 136 -7.24 -2.12 -10.16
CA ILE A 136 -7.62 -1.27 -9.02
C ILE A 136 -8.60 -0.20 -9.47
N LEU A 137 -9.69 -0.10 -8.72
CA LEU A 137 -10.65 1.00 -8.79
C LEU A 137 -10.57 1.75 -7.47
N GLY A 138 -10.63 3.07 -7.54
CA GLY A 138 -10.57 3.92 -6.36
C GLY A 138 -10.15 5.33 -6.71
N GLY A 139 -9.94 6.11 -5.66
CA GLY A 139 -9.54 7.49 -5.79
C GLY A 139 -9.48 8.14 -4.43
N PHE A 140 -10.20 9.23 -4.25
CA PHE A 140 -10.10 10.01 -3.03
C PHE A 140 -11.45 10.50 -2.53
N MET A 141 -11.46 10.85 -1.25
CA MET A 141 -12.50 11.66 -0.63
C MET A 141 -11.87 12.93 -0.09
N LYS A 142 -12.65 13.99 0.01
CA LYS A 142 -12.21 15.26 0.59
C LYS A 142 -12.33 15.21 2.11
N LEU A 143 -11.37 15.84 2.78
CA LEU A 143 -11.50 16.20 4.18
C LEU A 143 -12.60 17.27 4.34
N ASN A 144 -13.29 17.25 5.48
CA ASN A 144 -14.16 18.37 5.87
C ASN A 144 -13.33 19.66 5.99
N ASP A 145 -13.97 20.81 5.78
CA ASP A 145 -13.29 22.12 5.80
C ASP A 145 -12.50 22.38 7.09
N ASN A 146 -13.04 21.90 8.21
CA ASN A 146 -12.46 22.04 9.55
C ASN A 146 -11.39 20.97 9.88
N ALA A 147 -11.18 19.99 9.00
CA ALA A 147 -10.22 18.92 9.18
C ALA A 147 -8.92 19.15 8.37
N LEU A 148 -7.80 18.79 8.98
CA LEU A 148 -6.47 18.82 8.37
C LEU A 148 -5.84 17.42 8.23
N SER A 149 -6.46 16.40 8.82
CA SER A 149 -6.05 14.98 8.77
C SER A 149 -7.18 14.08 9.31
N LEU A 150 -7.03 12.76 9.19
CA LEU A 150 -7.93 11.75 9.79
C LEU A 150 -7.57 11.36 11.24
N THR A 151 -6.78 12.17 11.94
CA THR A 151 -6.54 11.93 13.38
C THR A 151 -7.83 12.13 14.18
N ILE A 152 -7.89 11.58 15.40
CA ILE A 152 -9.05 11.73 16.29
C ILE A 152 -9.40 13.22 16.53
N SER A 153 -8.40 14.10 16.55
CA SER A 153 -8.59 15.54 16.76
C SER A 153 -8.83 16.33 15.47
N GLY A 154 -8.72 15.70 14.30
CA GLY A 154 -8.73 16.35 12.99
C GLY A 154 -7.47 17.16 12.67
N LYS A 155 -6.55 17.34 13.63
CA LYS A 155 -5.30 18.11 13.47
C LYS A 155 -4.15 17.22 13.05
N ARG A 156 -3.24 17.76 12.23
CA ARG A 156 -1.99 17.07 11.88
C ARG A 156 -1.15 16.87 13.14
N CYS A 157 -0.67 15.64 13.34
CA CYS A 157 0.17 15.28 14.47
C CYS A 157 1.59 14.85 14.05
N GLY A 158 1.97 15.10 12.79
CA GLY A 158 3.27 14.69 12.24
C GLY A 158 3.59 15.40 10.93
N LYS A 159 4.81 15.16 10.43
CA LYS A 159 5.24 15.63 9.11
C LYS A 159 4.40 14.97 8.02
N THR A 160 4.19 15.68 6.92
CA THR A 160 3.60 15.11 5.71
C THR A 160 4.49 13.99 5.18
N LEU A 161 3.85 12.99 4.58
CA LEU A 161 4.58 11.87 4.01
C LEU A 161 5.20 12.30 2.67
N GLY A 162 6.50 12.05 2.50
CA GLY A 162 7.23 12.41 1.29
C GLY A 162 7.15 13.90 0.94
N GLU A 163 6.79 14.18 -0.31
CA GLU A 163 6.66 15.53 -0.88
C GLU A 163 5.20 15.92 -1.15
N VAL A 164 4.25 15.20 -0.54
CA VAL A 164 2.81 15.45 -0.71
C VAL A 164 2.47 16.89 -0.33
N GLY A 165 1.86 17.61 -1.27
CA GLY A 165 1.52 19.02 -1.16
C GLY A 165 0.21 19.39 -1.85
N GLY A 166 -0.08 20.69 -1.92
CA GLY A 166 -1.23 21.23 -2.66
C GLY A 166 -2.58 20.65 -2.23
N GLU A 167 -3.44 20.37 -3.22
CA GLU A 167 -4.78 19.82 -3.02
C GLU A 167 -4.78 18.42 -2.38
N ASP A 168 -3.71 17.64 -2.55
CA ASP A 168 -3.63 16.28 -2.00
C ASP A 168 -3.56 16.29 -0.48
N LEU A 169 -3.16 17.41 0.13
CA LEU A 169 -3.25 17.64 1.58
C LEU A 169 -4.69 17.76 2.11
N LYS A 170 -5.67 17.92 1.22
CA LYS A 170 -7.11 17.96 1.52
C LYS A 170 -7.84 16.70 1.07
N LYS A 171 -7.11 15.71 0.55
CA LYS A 171 -7.65 14.43 0.08
C LYS A 171 -7.24 13.29 1.00
N VAL A 172 -8.09 12.27 1.04
CA VAL A 172 -7.81 10.97 1.62
C VAL A 172 -7.99 9.95 0.52
N TYR A 173 -6.94 9.18 0.23
CA TYR A 173 -6.98 8.11 -0.75
C TYR A 173 -7.41 6.81 -0.07
N TYR A 174 -8.40 6.16 -0.67
CA TYR A 174 -8.90 4.83 -0.29
C TYR A 174 -8.64 3.87 -1.46
#